data_AF-A0A8D0HQD3-F1
#
_entry.id   AF-A0A8D0HQD3-F1
#
_cell.length_a   1.000
_cell.length_b   1.000
_cell.length_c   1.000
_cell.angle_alpha   90.00
_cell.angle_beta   90.00
_cell.angle_gamma   90.00
#
_symmetry.space_group_name_H-M   'P 1'
#
loop_
_entity.id
_entity.type
_entity.pdbx_description
1 polymer ?
#
loop_
_entity_poly.entity_id
_entity_poly.type
_entity_poly.pdbx_seq_one_letter_code
_entity_poly.pdbx_strand_id
1 'polypeptide(L)'
;AKKLSVGFEANLYPWVEYSVLSAEKVKSSACATTFCKTKNHCDTSGAWIKYFGTGTKLVVSGTSISKPTNLQILPPSPVQEGKETYICFFENFYPEVVKATWREGDKRDKVLDSVQADAFKFNETSYSASSWMTVDASDLSKKYTCEIQHEAGSNTIEFLPAGPENQDTPDCIPTPEDSTAVSEDIGGRFTHNTALLVYVVLLLKSTIYYIIILFLVYRMGGLIKPQSKKP
;
A
#
# COMPACT_ATOMS: atom_id res chain seq x y z
N ALA A 1 -10.64 -13.28 33.69
CA ALA A 1 -9.44 -12.72 33.04
C ALA A 1 -9.08 -13.61 31.85
N LYS A 2 -8.90 -13.06 30.64
CA LYS A 2 -8.43 -13.86 29.49
C LYS A 2 -6.92 -14.06 29.61
N LYS A 3 -6.46 -15.31 29.55
CA LYS A 3 -5.04 -15.69 29.47
C LYS A 3 -4.72 -15.93 28.00
N LEU A 4 -3.69 -15.27 27.47
CA LEU A 4 -3.23 -15.48 26.10
C LEU A 4 -1.84 -16.11 26.16
N SER A 5 -1.66 -17.21 25.44
CA SER A 5 -0.37 -17.88 25.30
C SER A 5 -0.01 -17.91 23.83
N VAL A 6 1.19 -17.42 23.49
CA VAL A 6 1.74 -17.47 22.13
C VAL A 6 2.97 -18.36 22.17
N GLY A 7 2.94 -19.44 21.39
CA GLY A 7 4.08 -20.33 21.20
C GLY A 7 4.99 -19.84 20.08
N PHE A 8 6.30 -19.95 20.27
CA PHE A 8 7.32 -19.64 19.29
C PHE A 8 8.21 -20.87 19.08
N GLU A 9 8.49 -21.16 17.82
CA GLU A 9 9.37 -22.25 17.39
C GLU A 9 10.51 -21.66 16.56
N ALA A 10 11.75 -22.00 16.92
CA ALA A 10 12.94 -21.58 16.22
C ALA A 10 13.73 -22.81 15.74
N ASN A 11 13.78 -23.00 14.41
CA ASN A 11 14.58 -24.05 13.78
C ASN A 11 16.01 -23.56 13.59
N LEU A 12 16.93 -23.98 14.46
CA LEU A 12 18.35 -23.67 14.42
C LEU A 12 19.11 -24.95 14.11
N TYR A 13 19.29 -25.29 12.84
CA TYR A 13 19.99 -26.53 12.45
C TYR A 13 21.29 -26.72 13.26
N PRO A 14 21.46 -27.81 14.05
CA PRO A 14 20.71 -29.07 14.02
C PRO A 14 19.64 -29.28 15.14
N TRP A 15 19.20 -28.23 15.84
CA TRP A 15 18.22 -28.31 16.95
C TRP A 15 17.00 -27.41 16.75
N VAL A 16 15.86 -27.80 17.34
CA VAL A 16 14.66 -26.96 17.40
C VAL A 16 14.50 -26.48 18.83
N GLU A 17 14.50 -25.16 19.04
CA GLU A 17 14.21 -24.55 20.33
C GLU A 17 12.78 -24.03 20.37
N TYR A 18 12.06 -24.35 21.45
CA TYR A 18 10.70 -23.89 21.69
C TYR A 18 10.68 -22.93 22.88
N SER A 19 9.95 -21.82 22.72
CA SER A 19 9.73 -20.87 23.80
C SER A 19 8.29 -20.37 23.74
N VAL A 20 7.67 -20.18 24.91
CA VAL A 20 6.26 -19.74 25.00
C VAL A 20 6.20 -18.46 25.81
N LEU A 21 5.57 -17.43 25.24
CA LEU A 21 5.23 -16.23 25.98
C LEU A 21 3.78 -16.33 26.45
N SER A 22 3.59 -16.33 27.76
CA SER A 22 2.27 -16.24 28.39
C SER A 22 2.06 -14.83 28.94
N ALA A 23 1.01 -14.15 28.47
CA ALA A 23 0.63 -12.84 28.97
C ALA A 23 -0.64 -12.95 29.84
N GLU A 24 -0.55 -12.49 31.08
CA GLU A 24 -1.67 -12.43 32.03
C GLU A 24 -2.07 -10.98 32.30
N LYS A 25 -3.38 -10.73 32.48
CA LYS A 25 -3.94 -9.38 32.76
C LYS A 25 -3.61 -8.34 31.69
N VAL A 26 -3.76 -8.70 30.41
CA VAL A 26 -3.53 -7.76 29.29
C VAL A 26 -4.59 -6.65 29.31
N LYS A 27 -4.15 -5.39 29.22
CA LYS A 27 -5.05 -4.23 29.15
C LYS A 27 -5.83 -4.23 27.83
N SER A 28 -7.12 -3.89 27.89
CA SER A 28 -7.90 -3.55 26.69
C SER A 28 -7.23 -2.36 26.01
N SER A 29 -6.91 -2.46 24.71
CA SER A 29 -6.12 -1.53 23.86
C SER A 29 -4.59 -1.72 23.79
N ALA A 30 -4.04 -2.82 24.32
CA ALA A 30 -2.61 -3.13 24.10
C ALA A 30 -2.37 -3.66 22.68
N CYS A 31 -1.52 -2.98 21.91
CA CYS A 31 -0.94 -3.49 20.66
C CYS A 31 0.57 -3.64 20.83
N ALA A 32 1.11 -4.81 20.52
CA ALA A 32 2.54 -5.07 20.60
C ALA A 32 2.99 -6.07 19.55
N THR A 33 4.17 -5.83 18.96
CA THR A 33 4.86 -6.83 18.14
C THR A 33 5.96 -7.45 18.99
N THR A 34 5.91 -8.77 19.16
CA THR A 34 6.90 -9.50 19.94
C THR A 34 7.77 -10.35 19.04
N PHE A 35 9.07 -10.39 19.32
CA PHE A 35 10.04 -11.17 18.55
C PHE A 35 10.67 -12.24 19.42
N CYS A 36 10.75 -13.46 18.90
CA CYS A 36 11.61 -14.48 19.48
C CYS A 36 13.06 -14.24 19.05
N LYS A 37 14.01 -14.44 19.97
CA LYS A 37 15.43 -14.19 19.75
C LYS A 37 16.27 -15.33 20.28
N THR A 38 17.21 -15.77 19.46
CA THR A 38 18.26 -16.74 19.82
C THR A 38 19.65 -16.15 19.58
N LYS A 39 20.68 -16.73 20.20
CA LYS A 39 22.07 -16.25 20.14
C LYS A 39 23.02 -17.42 19.92
N ASN A 40 23.90 -17.29 18.91
CA ASN A 40 24.99 -18.24 18.69
C ASN A 40 26.35 -17.55 18.84
N HIS A 41 27.33 -18.26 19.39
CA HIS A 41 28.72 -17.81 19.48
C HIS A 41 29.47 -18.18 18.19
N CYS A 42 30.20 -17.22 17.61
CA CYS A 42 31.11 -17.50 16.51
C CYS A 42 32.54 -17.62 17.02
N ASP A 43 33.05 -18.85 17.08
CA ASP A 43 34.39 -19.14 17.61
C ASP A 43 35.52 -18.44 16.83
N THR A 44 35.33 -18.21 15.53
CA THR A 44 36.34 -17.59 14.65
C THR A 44 36.49 -16.09 14.85
N SER A 45 35.43 -15.39 15.28
CA SER A 45 35.41 -13.92 15.43
C SER A 45 35.22 -13.45 16.87
N GLY A 46 34.93 -14.36 17.81
CA GLY A 46 34.58 -14.02 19.19
C GLY A 46 33.27 -13.22 19.32
N ALA A 47 32.47 -13.15 18.25
CA ALA A 47 31.26 -12.34 18.19
C ALA A 47 30.01 -13.19 18.44
N TRP A 48 28.98 -12.56 19.00
CA TRP A 48 27.66 -13.17 19.20
C TRP A 48 26.70 -12.76 18.08
N ILE A 49 26.25 -13.74 17.28
CA ILE A 49 25.21 -13.51 16.27
C ILE A 49 23.84 -13.66 16.91
N LYS A 50 22.96 -12.68 16.67
CA LYS A 50 21.57 -12.68 17.14
C LYS A 50 20.65 -12.98 15.96
N TYR A 51 19.82 -14.00 16.08
CA TYR A 51 18.77 -14.29 15.10
C TYR A 51 17.42 -13.93 15.71
N PHE A 52 16.60 -13.22 14.93
CA PHE A 52 15.24 -12.85 15.31
C PHE A 52 14.26 -13.61 14.44
N GLY A 53 13.19 -14.14 15.05
CA GLY A 53 12.06 -14.67 14.31
C GLY A 53 11.30 -13.57 13.56
N THR A 54 10.33 -13.97 12.74
CA THR A 54 9.49 -13.05 11.93
C THR A 54 8.63 -12.09 12.76
N GLY A 55 8.47 -12.39 14.05
CA GLY A 55 7.68 -11.61 14.98
C GLY A 55 6.19 -11.99 14.95
N THR A 56 5.50 -11.68 16.04
CA THR A 56 4.06 -11.91 16.19
C THR A 56 3.40 -10.62 16.66
N LYS A 57 2.43 -10.14 15.88
CA LYS A 57 1.65 -8.95 16.22
C LYS A 57 0.43 -9.37 17.04
N LEU A 58 0.34 -8.83 18.25
CA LEU A 58 -0.79 -9.01 19.15
C LEU A 58 -1.64 -7.74 19.17
N VAL A 59 -2.93 -7.90 18.88
CA VAL A 59 -3.93 -6.83 18.97
C VAL A 59 -4.95 -7.22 20.04
N VAL A 60 -5.06 -6.42 21.11
CA VAL A 60 -6.08 -6.64 22.15
C VAL A 60 -7.12 -5.53 22.11
N SER A 61 -8.31 -5.88 21.66
CA SER A 61 -9.42 -4.93 21.49
C SER A 61 -10.76 -5.50 21.96
N GLY A 62 -11.69 -4.61 22.26
CA GLY A 62 -13.10 -4.93 22.46
C GLY A 62 -13.91 -4.95 21.17
N THR A 63 -13.33 -4.49 20.05
CA THR A 63 -13.96 -4.50 18.72
C THR A 63 -14.09 -5.92 18.20
N SER A 64 -15.23 -6.24 17.60
CA SER A 64 -15.45 -7.52 16.94
C SER A 64 -14.56 -7.67 15.72
N ILE A 65 -14.04 -8.88 15.54
CA ILE A 65 -13.27 -9.28 14.36
C ILE A 65 -14.18 -9.27 13.13
N SER A 66 -13.74 -8.65 12.03
CA SER A 66 -14.49 -8.59 10.77
C SER A 66 -13.60 -8.89 9.57
N LYS A 67 -14.12 -9.71 8.66
CA LYS A 67 -13.46 -10.04 7.38
C LYS A 67 -13.56 -8.87 6.40
N PRO A 68 -12.68 -8.81 5.38
CA PRO A 68 -12.82 -7.84 4.30
C PRO A 68 -14.18 -7.97 3.62
N THR A 69 -14.87 -6.84 3.46
CA THR A 69 -16.23 -6.80 2.92
C THR A 69 -16.25 -6.67 1.40
N ASN A 70 -15.24 -5.99 0.85
CA ASN A 70 -15.08 -5.78 -0.59
C ASN A 70 -13.66 -6.20 -1.01
N LEU A 71 -13.57 -6.93 -2.13
CA LEU A 71 -12.33 -7.25 -2.84
C LEU A 71 -12.51 -6.77 -4.28
N GLN A 72 -11.55 -6.00 -4.78
CA GLN A 72 -11.54 -5.52 -6.15
C GLN A 72 -10.15 -5.66 -6.78
N ILE A 73 -10.12 -6.07 -8.05
CA ILE A 73 -8.91 -6.01 -8.86
C ILE A 73 -8.95 -4.71 -9.65
N LEU A 74 -7.99 -3.83 -9.39
CA LEU A 74 -7.82 -2.62 -10.18
C LEU A 74 -7.06 -2.95 -11.46
N PRO A 75 -7.51 -2.42 -12.61
CA PRO A 75 -6.84 -2.64 -13.89
C PRO A 75 -5.44 -2.03 -13.88
N PRO A 76 -4.52 -2.56 -14.70
CA PRO A 76 -3.17 -2.05 -14.78
C PRO A 76 -3.15 -0.65 -15.40
N SER A 77 -2.21 0.19 -14.96
CA SER A 77 -1.82 1.38 -15.70
C SER A 77 -1.19 0.99 -17.04
N PRO A 78 -1.24 1.84 -18.09
CA PRO A 78 -0.74 1.50 -19.42
C PRO A 78 0.66 0.89 -19.40
N VAL A 79 0.81 -0.18 -20.17
CA VAL A 79 1.96 -1.07 -20.24
C VAL A 79 3.27 -0.28 -20.31
N GLN A 80 4.09 -0.38 -19.27
CA GLN A 80 5.50 0.03 -19.33
C GLN A 80 6.30 -1.22 -19.66
N GLU A 81 7.03 -1.20 -20.78
CA GLU A 81 8.03 -2.23 -21.13
C GLU A 81 7.47 -3.67 -21.25
N GLY A 82 6.21 -3.83 -21.68
CA GLY A 82 5.61 -5.17 -21.86
C GLY A 82 5.24 -5.88 -20.56
N LYS A 83 5.08 -5.12 -19.46
CA LYS A 83 4.61 -5.64 -18.16
C LYS A 83 3.35 -4.93 -17.70
N GLU A 84 2.51 -5.68 -17.00
CA GLU A 84 1.27 -5.17 -16.41
C GLU A 84 1.25 -5.40 -14.92
N THR A 85 0.86 -4.38 -14.16
CA THR A 85 0.77 -4.46 -12.69
C THR A 85 -0.68 -4.42 -12.26
N TYR A 86 -1.09 -5.47 -11.55
CA TYR A 86 -2.45 -5.62 -11.03
C TYR A 86 -2.46 -5.35 -9.54
N ILE A 87 -3.50 -4.64 -9.07
CA ILE A 87 -3.65 -4.31 -7.66
C ILE A 87 -4.93 -4.97 -7.13
N CYS A 88 -4.78 -5.80 -6.11
CA CYS A 88 -5.89 -6.34 -5.33
C CYS A 88 -6.10 -5.44 -4.11
N PHE A 89 -7.23 -4.75 -4.10
CA PHE A 89 -7.64 -3.87 -3.01
C PHE A 89 -8.74 -4.53 -2.20
N PHE A 90 -8.62 -4.49 -0.87
CA PHE A 90 -9.56 -5.16 0.01
C PHE A 90 -9.86 -4.31 1.25
N GLU A 91 -11.14 -4.21 1.57
CA GLU A 91 -11.66 -3.13 2.42
C GLU A 91 -12.37 -3.59 3.67
N ASN A 92 -12.37 -2.68 4.66
CA ASN A 92 -13.27 -2.70 5.82
C ASN A 92 -13.15 -3.97 6.68
N PHE A 93 -11.92 -4.38 6.97
CA PHE A 93 -11.62 -5.49 7.86
C PHE A 93 -11.06 -5.01 9.20
N TYR A 94 -11.19 -5.84 10.23
CA TYR A 94 -10.61 -5.59 11.54
C TYR A 94 -10.20 -6.91 12.18
N PRO A 95 -8.99 -7.02 12.76
CA PRO A 95 -7.93 -6.03 12.92
C PRO A 95 -7.08 -5.90 11.65
N GLU A 96 -6.13 -4.96 11.68
CA GLU A 96 -5.21 -4.62 10.58
C GLU A 96 -4.30 -5.77 10.08
N VAL A 97 -4.26 -6.92 10.76
CA VAL A 97 -3.39 -8.05 10.41
C VAL A 97 -4.04 -8.89 9.31
N VAL A 98 -3.46 -8.81 8.11
CA VAL A 98 -3.99 -9.45 6.90
C VAL A 98 -2.84 -9.87 5.98
N LYS A 99 -3.02 -10.96 5.23
CA LYS A 99 -2.03 -11.44 4.26
C LYS A 99 -2.67 -11.70 2.91
N ALA A 100 -2.16 -11.05 1.87
CA ALA A 100 -2.48 -11.33 0.48
C ALA A 100 -1.48 -12.33 -0.10
N THR A 101 -1.96 -13.27 -0.91
CA THR A 101 -1.14 -14.23 -1.66
C THR A 101 -1.67 -14.32 -3.09
N TRP A 102 -0.78 -14.16 -4.07
CA TRP A 102 -1.15 -14.25 -5.48
C TRP A 102 -0.80 -15.63 -6.03
N ARG A 103 -1.71 -16.20 -6.83
CA ARG A 103 -1.56 -17.54 -7.40
C ARG A 103 -1.91 -17.57 -8.88
N GLU A 104 -1.18 -18.37 -9.64
CA GLU A 104 -1.37 -18.58 -11.08
C GLU A 104 -2.13 -19.88 -11.37
N GLY A 105 -3.08 -19.83 -12.30
CA GLY A 105 -3.80 -20.96 -12.86
C GLY A 105 -4.94 -21.51 -12.00
N ASP A 106 -5.73 -22.41 -12.56
CA ASP A 106 -6.90 -22.99 -11.89
C ASP A 106 -6.56 -23.87 -10.68
N LYS A 107 -5.36 -24.48 -10.69
CA LYS A 107 -4.91 -25.36 -9.61
C LYS A 107 -4.31 -24.60 -8.42
N ARG A 108 -4.05 -23.29 -8.54
CA ARG A 108 -3.57 -22.42 -7.45
C ARG A 108 -2.24 -22.89 -6.80
N ASP A 109 -1.49 -23.79 -7.41
CA ASP A 109 -0.29 -24.37 -6.79
C ASP A 109 0.92 -23.41 -6.83
N LYS A 110 0.99 -22.55 -7.85
CA LYS A 110 2.11 -21.62 -8.05
C LYS A 110 1.83 -20.29 -7.36
N VAL A 111 2.58 -20.01 -6.30
CA VAL A 111 2.60 -18.70 -5.63
C VAL A 111 3.47 -17.73 -6.42
N LEU A 112 2.98 -16.50 -6.59
CA LEU A 112 3.66 -15.43 -7.32
C LEU A 112 4.30 -14.43 -6.37
N ASP A 113 5.40 -13.85 -6.84
CA ASP A 113 6.04 -12.72 -6.17
C ASP A 113 5.09 -11.53 -6.19
N SER A 114 4.86 -10.96 -5.01
CA SER A 114 3.92 -9.88 -4.81
C SER A 114 4.35 -9.01 -3.64
N VAL A 115 3.86 -7.78 -3.64
CA VAL A 115 4.11 -6.81 -2.58
C VAL A 115 2.77 -6.45 -1.95
N GLN A 116 2.75 -6.26 -0.64
CA GLN A 116 1.59 -5.81 0.09
C GLN A 116 1.95 -4.49 0.81
N ALA A 117 1.09 -3.49 0.66
CA ALA A 117 1.19 -2.28 1.45
C ALA A 117 0.68 -2.52 2.88
N ASP A 118 1.19 -1.73 3.81
CA ASP A 118 0.65 -1.70 5.17
C ASP A 118 -0.84 -1.34 5.15
N ALA A 119 -1.60 -1.97 6.04
CA ALA A 119 -3.01 -1.64 6.21
C ALA A 119 -3.16 -0.21 6.74
N PHE A 120 -4.06 0.54 6.12
CA PHE A 120 -4.39 1.90 6.52
C PHE A 120 -5.79 1.94 7.12
N LYS A 121 -6.03 2.90 8.00
CA LYS A 121 -7.36 3.11 8.58
C LYS A 121 -8.33 3.57 7.50
N PHE A 122 -9.40 2.81 7.31
CA PHE A 122 -10.50 3.17 6.42
C PHE A 122 -11.53 4.02 7.17
N ASN A 123 -11.81 3.65 8.42
CA ASN A 123 -12.60 4.44 9.36
C ASN A 123 -12.05 4.24 10.79
N GLU A 124 -12.77 4.75 11.80
CA GLU A 124 -12.38 4.64 13.21
C GLU A 124 -12.19 3.20 13.71
N THR A 125 -12.86 2.25 13.07
CA THR A 125 -12.96 0.85 13.53
C THR A 125 -12.39 -0.17 12.56
N SER A 126 -12.15 0.18 11.30
CA SER A 126 -11.74 -0.77 10.27
C SER A 126 -10.56 -0.27 9.43
N TYR A 127 -9.91 -1.24 8.81
CA TYR A 127 -8.73 -1.09 7.98
C TYR A 127 -9.02 -1.55 6.56
N SER A 128 -8.24 -1.01 5.63
CA SER A 128 -8.15 -1.45 4.25
C SER A 128 -6.68 -1.62 3.88
N ALA A 129 -6.39 -2.45 2.88
CA ALA A 129 -5.04 -2.60 2.36
C ALA A 129 -5.07 -2.98 0.88
N SER A 130 -3.89 -2.90 0.26
CA SER A 130 -3.68 -3.31 -1.12
C SER A 130 -2.47 -4.23 -1.22
N SER A 131 -2.51 -5.11 -2.20
CA SER A 131 -1.37 -5.87 -2.67
C SER A 131 -1.30 -5.77 -4.19
N TRP A 132 -0.10 -5.83 -4.74
CA TRP A 132 0.11 -5.81 -6.18
C TRP A 132 1.09 -6.89 -6.62
N MET A 133 0.88 -7.34 -7.85
CA MET A 133 1.78 -8.22 -8.57
C MET A 133 2.01 -7.67 -9.98
N THR A 134 3.15 -7.98 -10.57
CA THR A 134 3.47 -7.63 -11.96
C THR A 134 3.60 -8.91 -12.77
N VAL A 135 2.96 -8.92 -13.94
CA VAL A 135 2.98 -10.04 -14.89
C VAL A 135 3.56 -9.57 -16.22
N ASP A 136 4.23 -10.48 -16.92
CA ASP A 136 4.72 -10.21 -18.27
C ASP A 136 3.59 -10.32 -19.29
N ALA A 137 3.67 -9.56 -20.38
CA ALA A 137 2.66 -9.56 -21.45
C ALA A 137 2.45 -10.96 -22.08
N SER A 138 3.45 -11.84 -22.05
CA SER A 138 3.34 -13.22 -22.52
C SER A 138 2.38 -14.07 -21.67
N ASP A 139 2.15 -13.67 -20.42
CA ASP A 139 1.42 -14.43 -19.41
C ASP A 139 0.01 -13.86 -19.13
N LEU A 140 -0.48 -12.95 -19.98
CA LEU A 140 -1.84 -12.37 -19.88
C LEU A 140 -2.96 -13.37 -20.20
N SER A 141 -2.65 -14.46 -20.90
CA SER A 141 -3.62 -15.54 -21.18
C SER A 141 -3.93 -16.41 -19.96
N LYS A 142 -3.23 -16.20 -18.83
CA LYS A 142 -3.35 -17.01 -17.63
C LYS A 142 -4.31 -16.38 -16.63
N LYS A 143 -5.04 -17.22 -15.92
CA LYS A 143 -5.92 -16.82 -14.82
C LYS A 143 -5.12 -16.61 -13.54
N TYR A 144 -5.45 -15.56 -12.80
CA TYR A 144 -4.80 -15.21 -11.54
C TYR A 144 -5.80 -15.13 -10.40
N THR A 145 -5.33 -15.46 -9.20
CA THR A 145 -6.12 -15.41 -7.97
C THR A 145 -5.40 -14.56 -6.93
N CYS A 146 -6.09 -13.60 -6.33
CA CYS A 146 -5.68 -12.92 -5.11
C CYS A 146 -6.41 -13.56 -3.92
N GLU A 147 -5.65 -14.21 -3.04
CA GLU A 147 -6.13 -14.87 -1.82
C GLU A 147 -5.80 -13.99 -0.60
N ILE A 148 -6.83 -13.56 0.12
CA ILE A 148 -6.73 -12.74 1.32
C ILE A 148 -7.00 -13.63 2.53
N GLN A 149 -5.99 -13.79 3.38
CA GLN A 149 -6.08 -14.47 4.66
C GLN A 149 -6.23 -13.46 5.78
N HIS A 150 -7.33 -13.58 6.53
CA HIS A 150 -7.61 -12.81 7.74
C HIS A 150 -8.04 -13.75 8.86
N GLU A 151 -7.97 -13.30 10.12
CA GLU A 151 -8.39 -14.13 11.25
C GLU A 151 -9.91 -14.41 11.27
N ALA A 152 -10.70 -13.54 10.62
CA ALA A 152 -12.13 -13.74 10.41
C ALA A 152 -12.45 -14.77 9.31
N GLY A 153 -11.44 -15.25 8.56
CA GLY A 153 -11.57 -16.16 7.43
C GLY A 153 -10.81 -15.70 6.19
N SER A 154 -10.94 -16.48 5.12
CA SER A 154 -10.25 -16.23 3.85
C SER A 154 -11.24 -15.77 2.77
N ASN A 155 -10.81 -14.81 1.95
CA ASN A 155 -11.53 -14.37 0.76
C ASN A 155 -10.63 -14.57 -0.48
N THR A 156 -11.22 -14.87 -1.63
CA THR A 156 -10.46 -15.00 -2.89
C THR A 156 -11.18 -14.25 -4.00
N ILE A 157 -10.43 -13.55 -4.84
CA ILE A 157 -10.92 -12.99 -6.09
C ILE A 157 -10.06 -13.50 -7.24
N GLU A 158 -10.72 -13.96 -8.30
CA GLU A 158 -10.08 -14.47 -9.51
C GLU A 158 -10.33 -13.51 -10.66
N PHE A 159 -9.35 -13.35 -11.53
CA PHE A 159 -9.49 -12.56 -12.75
C PHE A 159 -8.62 -13.14 -13.87
N LEU A 160 -8.99 -12.77 -15.10
CA LEU A 160 -8.21 -13.03 -16.30
C LEU A 160 -7.79 -11.66 -16.84
N PRO A 161 -6.49 -11.38 -17.05
CA PRO A 161 -6.05 -10.20 -17.76
C PRO A 161 -6.74 -10.14 -19.12
N ALA A 162 -7.24 -8.97 -19.49
CA ALA A 162 -7.56 -8.72 -20.88
C ALA A 162 -6.23 -8.78 -21.64
N GLY A 163 -6.12 -9.63 -22.67
CA GLY A 163 -4.95 -9.64 -23.54
C GLY A 163 -4.79 -8.26 -24.21
N PRO A 164 -3.73 -8.06 -25.03
CA PRO A 164 -3.60 -6.84 -25.82
C PRO A 164 -4.77 -6.74 -26.82
N GLU A 165 -5.89 -6.22 -26.36
CA GLU A 165 -7.00 -5.80 -27.18
C GLU A 165 -6.54 -4.53 -27.88
N ASN A 166 -6.48 -4.58 -29.22
CA ASN A 166 -6.36 -3.37 -30.02
C ASN A 166 -7.45 -2.41 -29.54
N GLN A 167 -7.06 -1.28 -28.96
CA GLN A 167 -7.97 -0.20 -28.58
C GLN A 167 -8.59 0.41 -29.84
N ASP A 168 -9.59 -0.25 -30.41
CA ASP A 168 -10.67 0.44 -31.08
C ASP A 168 -11.66 0.88 -29.99
N THR A 169 -11.56 2.18 -29.68
CA THR A 169 -12.62 3.08 -29.17
C THR A 169 -13.43 2.68 -27.92
N PRO A 170 -13.54 3.56 -26.91
CA PRO A 170 -14.56 3.41 -25.88
C PRO A 170 -15.94 3.71 -26.48
N ASP A 171 -16.72 2.65 -26.75
CA ASP A 171 -18.11 2.76 -27.17
C ASP A 171 -18.98 2.96 -25.93
N CYS A 172 -19.17 4.23 -25.54
CA CYS A 172 -20.25 4.61 -24.65
C CYS A 172 -21.50 4.85 -25.49
N ILE A 173 -22.37 3.84 -25.61
CA ILE A 173 -23.74 4.04 -26.09
C ILE A 173 -24.70 3.84 -24.91
N PRO A 174 -25.33 4.90 -24.38
CA PRO A 174 -26.65 4.80 -23.81
C PRO A 174 -27.69 5.10 -24.90
N THR A 175 -28.61 4.16 -25.11
CA THR A 175 -29.83 4.37 -25.91
C THR A 175 -30.69 5.48 -25.30
N PRO A 176 -31.39 6.30 -26.11
CA PRO A 176 -32.14 7.44 -25.63
C PRO A 176 -33.56 7.01 -25.22
N GLU A 177 -33.89 7.18 -23.94
CA GLU A 177 -35.27 7.40 -23.54
C GLU A 177 -35.39 8.69 -22.70
N ASP A 178 -36.30 9.50 -23.20
CA ASP A 178 -36.79 10.80 -22.75
C ASP A 178 -36.90 10.95 -21.22
N SER A 179 -36.21 11.95 -20.64
CA SER A 179 -36.67 12.79 -19.52
C SER A 179 -35.55 13.74 -19.06
N THR A 180 -35.87 15.02 -19.04
CA THR A 180 -35.07 16.14 -18.51
C THR A 180 -34.45 15.88 -17.13
N ALA A 181 -33.14 15.65 -17.08
CA ALA A 181 -32.31 15.88 -15.89
C ALA A 181 -30.85 16.10 -16.33
N VAL A 182 -30.36 17.32 -16.10
CA VAL A 182 -28.95 17.71 -16.32
C VAL A 182 -28.08 16.82 -15.44
N SER A 183 -27.51 15.77 -16.03
CA SER A 183 -26.75 14.74 -15.32
C SER A 183 -25.27 14.83 -15.69
N GLU A 184 -24.48 15.26 -14.71
CA GLU A 184 -23.20 14.71 -14.24
C GLU A 184 -22.06 14.33 -15.22
N ASP A 185 -22.11 14.63 -16.52
CA ASP A 185 -21.00 14.30 -17.45
C ASP A 185 -19.87 15.35 -17.49
N ILE A 186 -19.92 16.35 -16.60
CA ILE A 186 -18.89 17.40 -16.50
C ILE A 186 -17.87 17.09 -15.37
N GLY A 187 -18.15 16.13 -14.48
CA GLY A 187 -17.32 15.89 -13.29
C GLY A 187 -15.98 15.18 -13.54
N GLY A 188 -15.95 14.20 -14.45
CA GLY A 188 -14.79 13.30 -14.63
C GLY A 188 -13.63 13.86 -15.47
N ARG A 189 -13.92 14.79 -16.40
CA ARG A 189 -12.90 15.49 -17.20
C ARG A 189 -12.37 16.76 -16.55
N PHE A 190 -13.02 17.27 -15.50
CA PHE A 190 -12.59 18.47 -14.81
C PHE A 190 -11.54 18.22 -13.72
N THR A 191 -11.55 17.09 -13.01
CA THR A 191 -10.63 16.86 -11.88
C THR A 191 -9.15 16.78 -12.28
N HIS A 192 -8.83 16.14 -13.41
CA HIS A 192 -7.46 16.10 -13.92
C HIS A 192 -6.99 17.49 -14.43
N ASN A 193 -7.90 18.25 -15.06
CA ASN A 193 -7.60 19.60 -15.53
C ASN A 193 -7.50 20.61 -14.38
N THR A 194 -8.27 20.46 -13.30
CA THR A 194 -8.17 21.36 -12.13
C THR A 194 -6.84 21.18 -11.41
N ALA A 195 -6.35 19.95 -11.24
CA ALA A 195 -5.05 19.72 -10.59
C ALA A 195 -3.90 20.34 -11.41
N LEU A 196 -3.92 20.18 -12.73
CA LEU A 196 -2.95 20.79 -13.64
C LEU A 196 -3.04 22.32 -13.64
N LEU A 197 -4.26 22.89 -13.63
CA LEU A 197 -4.46 24.33 -13.54
C LEU A 197 -3.98 24.89 -12.20
N VAL A 198 -4.25 24.21 -11.08
CA VAL A 198 -3.75 24.61 -9.75
C VAL A 198 -2.23 24.56 -9.74
N TYR A 199 -1.61 23.52 -10.29
CA TYR A 199 -0.15 23.42 -10.41
C TYR A 199 0.45 24.56 -11.24
N VAL A 200 -0.12 24.86 -12.42
CA VAL A 200 0.31 25.97 -13.27
C VAL A 200 0.15 27.32 -12.56
N VAL A 201 -0.96 27.55 -11.85
CA VAL A 201 -1.19 28.79 -11.08
C VAL A 201 -0.20 28.94 -9.94
N LEU A 202 0.14 27.84 -9.25
CA LEU A 202 1.14 27.86 -8.18
C LEU A 202 2.55 28.16 -8.71
N LEU A 203 2.92 27.58 -9.85
CA LEU A 203 4.19 27.89 -10.52
C LEU A 203 4.26 29.35 -10.95
N LEU A 204 3.21 29.88 -11.57
CA LEU A 204 3.14 31.29 -11.97
C LEU A 204 3.23 32.23 -10.76
N LYS A 205 2.55 31.90 -9.65
CA LYS A 205 2.68 32.69 -8.41
C LYS A 205 4.11 32.66 -7.89
N SER A 206 4.74 31.49 -7.84
CA SER A 206 6.12 31.32 -7.35
C SER A 206 7.13 32.14 -8.18
N THR A 207 7.01 32.13 -9.51
CA THR A 207 7.89 32.92 -10.39
C THR A 207 7.68 34.42 -10.22
N ILE A 208 6.44 34.88 -10.03
CA ILE A 208 6.15 36.29 -9.74
C ILE A 208 6.77 36.72 -8.40
N TYR A 209 6.63 35.92 -7.34
CA TYR A 209 7.27 36.21 -6.04
C TYR A 209 8.79 36.33 -6.17
N TYR A 210 9.42 35.44 -6.93
CA TYR A 210 10.86 35.50 -7.19
C TYR A 210 11.27 36.81 -7.89
N ILE A 211 10.55 37.22 -8.93
CA ILE A 211 10.83 38.47 -9.66
C ILE A 211 10.66 39.69 -8.74
N ILE A 212 9.62 39.72 -7.91
CA ILE A 212 9.40 40.83 -6.96
C ILE A 212 10.54 40.91 -5.94
N ILE A 213 10.95 39.78 -5.37
CA ILE A 213 12.08 39.73 -4.42
C ILE A 213 13.37 40.19 -5.11
N LEU A 214 13.65 39.71 -6.32
CA LEU A 214 14.82 40.11 -7.10
C LEU A 214 14.82 41.63 -7.36
N PHE A 215 13.67 42.20 -7.71
CA PHE A 215 13.52 43.64 -7.90
C PHE A 215 13.76 44.44 -6.60
N LEU A 216 13.21 43.99 -5.47
CA LEU A 216 13.44 44.61 -4.17
C LEU A 216 14.92 44.54 -3.77
N VAL A 217 15.59 43.40 -4.00
CA VAL A 217 17.02 43.24 -3.74
C VAL A 217 17.85 44.16 -4.65
N TYR A 218 17.53 44.26 -5.94
CA TYR A 218 18.23 45.17 -6.86
C TYR A 218 18.05 46.64 -6.47
N ARG A 219 16.83 47.03 -6.08
CA ARG A 219 16.53 48.38 -5.59
C ARG A 219 17.30 48.71 -4.29
N MET A 220 17.37 47.77 -3.35
CA MET A 220 18.09 47.95 -2.09
C MET A 220 19.62 47.86 -2.27
N GLY A 221 20.11 47.02 -3.16
CA GLY A 221 21.52 46.94 -3.55
C GLY A 221 22.03 48.17 -4.31
N GLY A 222 21.13 48.92 -4.96
CA GLY A 222 21.44 50.23 -5.54
C GLY A 222 21.64 51.36 -4.52
N LEU A 223 21.24 51.16 -3.25
CA LEU A 223 21.37 52.14 -2.17
C LEU A 223 22.62 51.96 -1.29
N ILE A 224 23.42 50.92 -1.53
CA ILE A 224 24.71 50.73 -0.85
C ILE A 224 25.83 50.92 -1.87
N LYS A 225 26.06 52.19 -2.26
CA LYS A 225 27.36 52.57 -2.85
C LYS A 225 28.39 52.64 -1.71
N PRO A 226 29.56 52.00 -1.82
CA PRO A 226 30.61 52.13 -0.83
C PRO A 226 31.11 53.59 -0.79
N GLN A 227 30.99 54.23 0.37
CA GLN A 227 31.62 55.51 0.65
C GLN A 227 33.14 55.35 0.52
N SER A 228 33.72 55.85 -0.59
CA SER A 228 35.17 55.93 -0.73
C SER A 228 35.72 56.98 0.22
N LYS A 229 36.51 56.55 1.22
CA LYS A 229 37.42 57.43 1.96
C LYS A 229 38.41 58.07 1.00
N LYS A 230 38.64 59.37 1.12
CA LYS A 230 39.88 60.03 0.68
C LYS A 230 40.49 60.81 1.86
N PRO A 231 41.83 60.90 1.90
CA PRO A 231 42.62 61.28 3.08
C PRO A 231 42.44 62.73 3.50
#